data_AF-L9W185-F1
#
_entry.id   AF-L9W185-F1
#
_cell.length_a   1.000
_cell.length_b   1.000
_cell.length_c   1.000
_cell.angle_alpha   90.00
_cell.angle_beta   90.00
_cell.angle_gamma   90.00
#
_symmetry.space_group_name_H-M   'P 1'
#
loop_
_entity.id
_entity.type
_entity.pdbx_description
1 polymer ?
#
loop_
_entity_poly.entity_id
_entity_poly.type
_entity_poly.pdbx_seq_one_letter_code
_entity_poly.pdbx_strand_id
1 'polypeptide(L)'
;MDVSETIISVYRTANDRDISFLAAGFAYYAFVSLIPMVLLALVVGSLFGGEDAAERLILVAGDFLPEAGEDLVRDALTTESGRAEATVVALAVAAWGALKVFRGLSLAFDKVYDEVVEDTLVDQIKDGLTVIVAGAGAMVLMIVIGTILGLAADLVPFAGLLSWVTLLLGLVLVFVPIYYVLPPIPVTLTDILPGAVFAAVGWTILQVGFQLYAANAGQYQAYGAVGVVLLFVTWLYFAGMLILFGAVLNVVLSRPELAEQPA
;
A
#
# COMPACT_ATOMS: atom_id res chain seq x y z
N MET A 1 -28.32 -12.90 4.17
CA MET A 1 -28.08 -13.16 2.75
C MET A 1 -27.51 -14.55 2.60
N ASP A 2 -27.95 -15.27 1.58
CA ASP A 2 -27.29 -16.50 1.17
C ASP A 2 -25.87 -16.18 0.62
N VAL A 3 -24.96 -17.15 0.63
CA VAL A 3 -23.59 -16.97 0.11
C VAL A 3 -23.64 -16.61 -1.38
N SER A 4 -24.58 -17.23 -2.12
CA SER A 4 -24.83 -16.94 -3.53
C SER A 4 -25.26 -15.48 -3.74
N GLU A 5 -26.20 -14.98 -2.94
CA GLU A 5 -26.66 -13.58 -3.00
C GLU A 5 -25.53 -12.60 -2.68
N THR A 6 -24.68 -12.93 -1.71
CA THR A 6 -23.54 -12.10 -1.32
C THR A 6 -22.54 -11.98 -2.46
N ILE A 7 -22.17 -13.10 -3.09
CA ILE A 7 -21.24 -13.11 -4.23
C ILE A 7 -21.81 -12.30 -5.40
N ILE A 8 -23.10 -12.47 -5.70
CA ILE A 8 -23.77 -11.72 -6.78
C ILE A 8 -23.79 -10.22 -6.47
N SER A 9 -24.10 -9.84 -5.22
CA SER A 9 -24.12 -8.44 -4.78
C SER A 9 -22.73 -7.81 -4.83
N VAL A 10 -21.69 -8.51 -4.37
CA VAL A 10 -20.29 -8.06 -4.47
C VAL A 10 -19.88 -7.87 -5.92
N TYR A 11 -20.17 -8.84 -6.79
CA TYR A 11 -19.84 -8.73 -8.21
C TYR A 11 -20.55 -7.55 -8.89
N ARG A 12 -21.86 -7.39 -8.63
CA ARG A 12 -22.65 -6.29 -9.18
C ARG A 12 -22.11 -4.94 -8.70
N THR A 13 -21.96 -4.77 -7.40
CA THR A 13 -21.45 -3.53 -6.79
C THR A 13 -20.04 -3.20 -7.33
N ALA A 14 -19.15 -4.19 -7.40
CA ALA A 14 -17.82 -4.01 -7.97
C ALA A 14 -17.85 -3.51 -9.42
N ASN A 15 -18.75 -4.06 -10.23
CA ASN A 15 -18.92 -3.66 -11.62
C ASN A 15 -19.53 -2.26 -11.73
N ASP A 16 -20.57 -1.97 -10.96
CA ASP A 16 -21.28 -0.69 -10.98
C ASP A 16 -20.40 0.48 -10.50
N ARG A 17 -19.44 0.21 -9.59
CA ARG A 17 -18.46 1.20 -9.11
C ARG A 17 -17.18 1.26 -9.95
N ASP A 18 -17.11 0.56 -11.09
CA ASP A 18 -15.94 0.53 -11.99
C ASP A 18 -14.62 0.22 -11.25
N ILE A 19 -14.61 -0.71 -10.29
CA ILE A 19 -13.43 -0.91 -9.41
C ILE A 19 -12.16 -1.30 -10.18
N SER A 20 -12.30 -1.92 -11.35
CA SER A 20 -11.15 -2.23 -12.22
C SER A 20 -10.49 -0.95 -12.73
N PHE A 21 -11.28 0.05 -13.12
CA PHE A 21 -10.76 1.35 -13.54
C PHE A 21 -10.12 2.09 -12.35
N LEU A 22 -10.76 2.04 -11.18
CA LEU A 22 -10.22 2.64 -9.95
C LEU A 22 -8.90 1.99 -9.53
N ALA A 23 -8.79 0.67 -9.62
CA ALA A 23 -7.56 -0.07 -9.33
C ALA A 23 -6.42 0.32 -10.30
N ALA A 24 -6.72 0.57 -11.58
CA ALA A 24 -5.75 1.08 -12.54
C ALA A 24 -5.28 2.49 -12.19
N GLY A 25 -6.20 3.37 -11.77
CA GLY A 25 -5.87 4.71 -11.25
C GLY A 25 -4.97 4.64 -10.02
N PHE A 26 -5.31 3.78 -9.05
CA PHE A 26 -4.47 3.50 -7.89
C PHE A 26 -3.08 3.03 -8.30
N ALA A 27 -2.97 2.06 -9.21
CA ALA A 27 -1.69 1.52 -9.66
C ALA A 27 -0.80 2.61 -10.30
N TYR A 28 -1.39 3.47 -11.12
CA TYR A 28 -0.69 4.63 -11.67
C TYR A 28 -0.19 5.58 -10.58
N TYR A 29 -1.06 5.95 -9.63
CA TYR A 29 -0.67 6.84 -8.54
C TYR A 29 0.39 6.22 -7.63
N ALA A 30 0.27 4.93 -7.30
CA ALA A 30 1.26 4.18 -6.54
C ALA A 30 2.62 4.16 -7.25
N PHE A 31 2.63 3.86 -8.55
CA PHE A 31 3.84 3.85 -9.35
C PHE A 31 4.53 5.22 -9.40
N VAL A 32 3.76 6.29 -9.67
CA VAL A 32 4.29 7.67 -9.72
C VAL A 32 4.75 8.17 -8.34
N SER A 33 4.18 7.63 -7.26
CA SER A 33 4.56 7.99 -5.88
C SER A 33 5.89 7.38 -5.43
N LEU A 34 6.41 6.37 -6.15
CA LEU A 34 7.64 5.67 -5.75
C LEU A 34 8.85 6.59 -5.64
N ILE A 35 9.12 7.40 -6.66
CA ILE A 35 10.28 8.30 -6.66
C ILE A 35 10.20 9.28 -5.46
N PRO A 36 9.09 10.02 -5.27
CA PRO A 36 8.90 10.86 -4.09
C PRO A 36 9.05 10.10 -2.76
N MET A 37 8.49 8.90 -2.64
CA MET A 37 8.57 8.08 -1.43
C MET A 37 10.00 7.64 -1.12
N VAL A 38 10.75 7.21 -2.14
CA VAL A 38 12.16 6.86 -1.99
C VAL A 38 12.92 8.08 -1.50
N LEU A 39 12.79 9.23 -2.16
CA LEU A 39 13.46 10.48 -1.74
C LEU A 39 13.17 10.83 -0.28
N LEU A 40 11.91 10.76 0.16
CA LEU A 40 11.55 10.98 1.56
C LEU A 40 12.19 9.96 2.49
N ALA A 41 12.19 8.68 2.13
CA ALA A 41 12.83 7.64 2.92
C ALA A 41 14.35 7.86 3.04
N LEU A 42 15.01 8.35 1.99
CA LEU A 42 16.44 8.69 2.03
C LEU A 42 16.71 9.85 2.99
N VAL A 43 15.91 10.93 2.92
CA VAL A 43 16.09 12.10 3.80
C VAL A 43 15.75 11.77 5.24
N VAL A 44 14.67 11.04 5.49
CA VAL A 44 14.34 10.57 6.84
C VAL A 44 15.44 9.65 7.35
N GLY A 45 15.91 8.71 6.53
CA GLY A 45 17.00 7.79 6.87
C GLY A 45 18.31 8.50 7.22
N SER A 46 18.67 9.57 6.51
CA SER A 46 19.89 10.34 6.80
C SER A 46 19.79 11.13 8.10
N LEU A 47 18.62 11.70 8.42
CA LEU A 47 18.39 12.42 9.68
C LEU A 47 18.55 11.53 10.91
N PHE A 48 18.16 10.25 10.81
CA PHE A 48 18.26 9.29 11.92
C PHE A 48 19.54 8.45 11.92
N GLY A 49 20.15 8.23 10.75
CA GLY A 49 21.27 7.31 10.54
C GLY A 49 22.65 7.95 10.34
N GLY A 50 22.73 9.28 10.22
CA GLY A 50 24.00 9.99 9.98
C GLY A 50 24.52 9.87 8.54
N GLU A 51 25.69 10.46 8.27
CA GLU A 51 26.30 10.55 6.93
C GLU A 51 26.57 9.17 6.29
N ASP A 52 26.93 8.16 7.08
CA ASP A 52 27.17 6.78 6.60
C ASP A 52 25.89 6.11 6.05
N ALA A 53 24.73 6.37 6.67
CA ALA A 53 23.46 5.87 6.18
C ALA A 53 23.07 6.56 4.88
N ALA A 54 23.33 7.86 4.78
CA ALA A 54 23.05 8.66 3.61
C ALA A 54 23.89 8.26 2.39
N GLU A 55 25.20 8.03 2.54
CA GLU A 55 26.06 7.57 1.44
C GLU A 55 25.65 6.19 0.94
N ARG A 56 25.34 5.25 1.84
CA ARG A 56 24.82 3.92 1.46
C ARG A 56 23.49 4.03 0.72
N LEU A 57 22.63 4.95 1.15
CA LEU A 57 21.32 5.19 0.55
C LEU A 57 21.43 5.84 -0.84
N ILE A 58 22.36 6.77 -1.05
CA ILE A 58 22.68 7.30 -2.39
C ILE A 58 23.27 6.22 -3.29
N LEU A 59 24.19 5.40 -2.80
CA LEU A 59 24.80 4.32 -3.60
C LEU A 59 23.76 3.29 -4.07
N VAL A 60 22.72 3.05 -3.27
CA VAL A 60 21.62 2.13 -3.62
C VAL A 60 20.57 2.82 -4.52
N ALA A 61 20.31 4.12 -4.31
CA ALA A 61 19.26 4.85 -5.01
C ALA A 61 19.70 5.51 -6.32
N GLY A 62 20.98 5.89 -6.47
CA GLY A 62 21.50 6.63 -7.63
C GLY A 62 21.27 5.88 -8.95
N ASP A 63 21.45 4.56 -8.95
CA ASP A 63 21.17 3.72 -10.13
C ASP A 63 19.70 3.74 -10.60
N PHE A 64 18.77 4.19 -9.74
CA PHE A 64 17.34 4.20 -10.00
C PHE A 64 16.72 5.62 -10.01
N LEU A 65 17.47 6.64 -9.59
CA LEU A 65 17.00 8.02 -9.57
C LEU A 65 17.38 8.73 -10.88
N PRO A 66 16.47 9.51 -11.47
CA PRO A 66 16.87 10.50 -12.47
C PRO A 66 17.89 11.47 -11.86
N GLU A 67 18.74 12.09 -12.69
CA GLU A 67 19.77 13.06 -12.28
C GLU A 67 19.20 14.16 -11.35
N ALA A 68 17.99 14.65 -11.66
CA ALA A 68 17.28 15.60 -10.80
C ALA A 68 16.94 15.06 -9.39
N GLY A 69 16.70 13.75 -9.23
CA GLY A 69 16.49 13.11 -7.94
C GLY A 69 17.79 12.94 -7.15
N GLU A 70 18.91 12.67 -7.82
CA GLU A 70 20.22 12.60 -7.17
C GLU A 70 20.66 13.96 -6.62
N ASP A 71 20.50 15.02 -7.40
CA ASP A 71 20.83 16.39 -7.00
C ASP A 71 20.03 16.80 -5.75
N LEU A 72 18.74 16.43 -5.69
CA LEU A 72 17.90 16.69 -4.52
C LEU A 72 18.39 15.99 -3.25
N VAL A 73 18.85 14.73 -3.37
CA VAL A 73 19.40 14.00 -2.23
C VAL A 73 20.75 14.59 -1.81
N ARG A 74 21.63 14.90 -2.77
CA ARG A 74 22.92 15.54 -2.49
C ARG A 74 22.76 16.91 -1.84
N ASP A 75 21.83 17.74 -2.31
CA ASP A 75 21.54 19.04 -1.71
C ASP A 75 20.99 18.90 -0.27
N ALA A 76 20.14 17.90 -0.01
CA ALA A 76 19.63 17.62 1.34
C ALA A 76 20.74 17.20 2.31
N LEU A 77 21.81 16.56 1.82
CA LEU A 77 22.92 16.04 2.63
C LEU A 77 24.08 17.03 2.78
N THR A 78 24.31 17.90 1.79
CA THR A 78 25.42 18.87 1.79
C THR A 78 25.04 20.22 2.38
N THR A 79 23.93 20.32 3.10
CA THR A 79 23.45 21.59 3.66
C THR A 79 24.38 22.10 4.77
N GLU A 80 25.44 22.81 4.39
CA GLU A 80 26.05 23.86 5.20
C GLU A 80 25.15 25.10 5.15
N SER A 81 24.27 25.27 6.14
CA SER A 81 23.62 26.50 6.63
C SER A 81 23.01 27.56 5.66
N GLY A 82 23.07 27.41 4.33
CA GLY A 82 22.69 28.44 3.36
C GLY A 82 21.59 28.07 2.34
N ARG A 83 21.06 26.84 2.37
CA ARG A 83 20.02 26.35 1.41
C ARG A 83 18.79 25.69 2.04
N ALA A 84 18.51 25.98 3.31
CA ALA A 84 17.35 25.42 4.02
C ALA A 84 16.02 25.56 3.24
N GLU A 85 15.84 26.65 2.49
CA GLU A 85 14.65 26.90 1.68
C GLU A 85 14.49 25.92 0.51
N ALA A 86 15.58 25.57 -0.19
CA ALA A 86 15.54 24.63 -1.32
C ALA A 86 15.24 23.20 -0.85
N THR A 87 15.82 22.79 0.28
CA THR A 87 15.55 21.49 0.92
C THR A 87 14.10 21.38 1.37
N VAL A 88 13.52 22.45 1.93
CA VAL A 88 12.10 22.49 2.33
C VAL A 88 11.19 22.36 1.10
N VAL A 89 11.47 23.07 0.01
CA VAL A 89 10.68 22.97 -1.23
C VAL A 89 10.76 21.56 -1.83
N ALA A 90 11.95 20.96 -1.90
CA ALA A 90 12.14 19.60 -2.38
C ALA A 90 11.37 18.57 -1.54
N LEU A 91 11.43 18.70 -0.22
CA LEU A 91 10.68 17.85 0.71
C LEU A 91 9.17 18.03 0.57
N ALA A 92 8.70 19.27 0.34
CA ALA A 92 7.29 19.53 0.11
C ALA A 92 6.80 18.87 -1.21
N VAL A 93 7.60 18.96 -2.28
CA VAL A 93 7.30 18.30 -3.56
C VAL A 93 7.32 16.78 -3.42
N ALA A 94 8.29 16.23 -2.68
CA ALA A 94 8.38 14.80 -2.44
C ALA A 94 7.22 14.29 -1.56
N ALA A 95 6.87 15.01 -0.49
CA ALA A 95 5.70 14.73 0.33
C ALA A 95 4.42 14.77 -0.50
N TRP A 96 4.23 15.82 -1.32
CA TRP A 96 3.10 15.93 -2.23
C TRP A 96 3.01 14.76 -3.21
N GLY A 97 4.14 14.34 -3.78
CA GLY A 97 4.22 13.20 -4.68
C GLY A 97 3.86 11.88 -3.97
N ALA A 98 4.34 11.68 -2.75
CA ALA A 98 4.06 10.49 -1.95
C ALA A 98 2.58 10.42 -1.52
N LEU A 99 1.92 11.56 -1.29
CA LEU A 99 0.49 11.61 -0.94
C LEU A 99 -0.43 11.17 -2.09
N LYS A 100 0.05 11.10 -3.34
CA LYS A 100 -0.78 10.72 -4.49
C LYS A 100 -1.34 9.30 -4.39
N VAL A 101 -0.56 8.34 -3.89
CA VAL A 101 -1.04 6.96 -3.69
C VAL A 101 -2.23 6.93 -2.72
N PHE A 102 -2.15 7.71 -1.64
CA PHE A 102 -3.22 7.80 -0.66
C PHE A 102 -4.45 8.47 -1.25
N ARG A 103 -4.30 9.59 -1.98
CA ARG A 103 -5.41 10.24 -2.68
C ARG A 103 -6.09 9.33 -3.69
N GLY A 104 -5.31 8.58 -4.46
CA GLY A 104 -5.84 7.61 -5.42
C GLY A 104 -6.69 6.54 -4.73
N LEU A 105 -6.27 6.09 -3.55
CA LEU A 105 -6.98 5.08 -2.79
C LEU A 105 -8.20 5.66 -2.05
N SER A 106 -8.09 6.83 -1.41
CA SER A 106 -9.21 7.55 -0.77
C SER A 106 -10.32 7.84 -1.77
N LEU A 107 -10.00 8.42 -2.94
CA LEU A 107 -10.99 8.65 -4.00
C LEU A 107 -11.67 7.34 -4.47
N ALA A 108 -10.92 6.23 -4.49
CA ALA A 108 -11.50 4.95 -4.84
C ALA A 108 -12.43 4.41 -3.74
N PHE A 109 -12.13 4.66 -2.46
CA PHE A 109 -13.03 4.36 -1.35
C PHE A 109 -14.29 5.22 -1.39
N ASP A 110 -14.19 6.53 -1.63
CA ASP A 110 -15.34 7.41 -1.79
C ASP A 110 -16.31 6.87 -2.84
N LYS A 111 -15.78 6.44 -3.99
CA LYS A 111 -16.61 5.82 -5.04
C LYS A 111 -17.18 4.46 -4.68
N VAL A 112 -16.44 3.64 -3.94
CA VAL A 112 -16.93 2.31 -3.50
C VAL A 112 -18.07 2.46 -2.48
N TYR A 113 -17.97 3.45 -1.60
CA TYR A 113 -18.98 3.73 -0.58
C TYR A 113 -20.11 4.65 -1.09
N ASP A 114 -19.99 5.19 -2.30
CA ASP A 114 -20.94 6.12 -2.92
C ASP A 114 -21.19 7.40 -2.10
N GLU A 115 -20.19 7.79 -1.32
CA GLU A 115 -20.23 8.98 -0.50
C GLU A 115 -18.97 9.78 -0.76
N VAL A 116 -19.12 11.09 -0.92
CA VAL A 116 -18.01 12.01 -1.13
C VAL A 116 -17.89 12.88 0.11
N VAL A 117 -16.75 12.79 0.79
CA VAL A 117 -16.40 13.73 1.87
C VAL A 117 -15.51 14.81 1.28
N GLU A 118 -15.82 16.07 1.59
CA GLU A 118 -14.92 17.18 1.29
C GLU A 118 -13.76 17.19 2.30
N ASP A 119 -12.78 16.30 2.10
CA ASP A 119 -11.60 16.26 2.95
C ASP A 119 -10.67 17.45 2.67
N THR A 120 -10.24 18.11 3.75
CA THR A 120 -9.20 19.12 3.62
C THR A 120 -7.85 18.46 3.34
N LEU A 121 -6.89 19.22 2.80
CA LEU A 121 -5.51 18.74 2.62
C LEU A 121 -4.88 18.24 3.93
N VAL A 122 -5.30 18.79 5.07
CA VAL A 122 -4.77 18.41 6.38
C VAL A 122 -5.30 17.04 6.80
N ASP A 123 -6.58 16.77 6.56
CA ASP A 123 -7.22 15.49 6.87
C ASP A 123 -6.58 14.37 6.03
N GLN A 124 -6.40 14.60 4.73
CA GLN A 124 -5.71 13.65 3.84
C GLN A 124 -4.28 13.31 4.29
N ILE A 125 -3.53 14.31 4.79
CA ILE A 125 -2.17 14.09 5.30
C ILE A 125 -2.22 13.28 6.59
N LYS A 126 -3.11 13.64 7.51
CA LYS A 126 -3.26 12.97 8.81
C LYS A 126 -3.68 11.52 8.62
N ASP A 127 -4.61 11.26 7.74
CA ASP A 127 -5.14 9.93 7.48
C ASP A 127 -4.12 9.08 6.72
N GLY A 128 -3.45 9.64 5.72
CA GLY A 128 -2.33 8.99 5.05
C GLY A 128 -1.20 8.63 6.01
N LEU A 129 -0.83 9.56 6.89
CA LEU A 129 0.19 9.31 7.91
C LEU A 129 -0.26 8.24 8.91
N THR A 130 -1.54 8.25 9.30
CA THR A 130 -2.11 7.25 10.22
C THR A 130 -2.04 5.86 9.60
N VAL A 131 -2.44 5.70 8.34
CA VAL A 131 -2.34 4.43 7.60
C VAL A 131 -0.89 3.98 7.48
N ILE A 132 0.03 4.87 7.12
CA ILE A 132 1.46 4.54 6.99
C ILE A 132 2.06 4.12 8.33
N VAL A 133 1.84 4.89 9.40
CA VAL A 133 2.41 4.61 10.73
C VAL A 133 1.83 3.33 11.30
N ALA A 134 0.51 3.13 11.22
CA ALA A 134 -0.14 1.93 11.72
C ALA A 134 0.27 0.70 10.90
N GLY A 135 0.35 0.81 9.57
CA GLY A 135 0.83 -0.25 8.69
C GLY A 135 2.30 -0.61 8.95
N ALA A 136 3.18 0.39 9.10
CA ALA A 136 4.58 0.18 9.45
C ALA A 136 4.73 -0.48 10.83
N GLY A 137 3.95 -0.04 11.83
CA GLY A 137 3.90 -0.66 13.14
C GLY A 137 3.46 -2.12 13.08
N ALA A 138 2.43 -2.43 12.29
CA ALA A 138 1.97 -3.80 12.05
C ALA A 138 3.04 -4.66 11.35
N MET A 139 3.78 -4.11 10.39
CA MET A 139 4.91 -4.81 9.75
C MET A 139 6.05 -5.08 10.72
N VAL A 140 6.45 -4.10 11.54
CA VAL A 140 7.49 -4.29 12.57
C VAL A 140 7.06 -5.37 13.56
N LEU A 141 5.81 -5.32 14.02
CA LEU A 141 5.26 -6.34 14.91
C LEU A 141 5.30 -7.73 14.25
N MET A 142 4.91 -7.84 12.99
CA MET A 142 4.97 -9.08 12.22
C MET A 142 6.40 -9.63 12.13
N ILE A 143 7.40 -8.77 11.87
CA ILE A 143 8.82 -9.16 11.82
C ILE A 143 9.29 -9.67 13.19
N VAL A 144 8.92 -8.97 14.28
CA VAL A 144 9.30 -9.37 15.64
C VAL A 144 8.66 -10.72 16.01
N ILE A 145 7.37 -10.91 15.75
CA ILE A 145 6.71 -12.19 16.03
C ILE A 145 7.31 -13.29 15.15
N GLY A 146 7.55 -13.02 13.87
CA GLY A 146 8.16 -13.97 12.94
C GLY A 146 9.55 -14.41 13.35
N THR A 147 10.39 -13.50 13.86
CA THR A 147 11.73 -13.85 14.36
C THR A 147 11.66 -14.68 15.62
N ILE A 148 10.78 -14.34 16.57
CA ILE A 148 10.57 -15.13 17.80
C ILE A 148 10.10 -16.56 17.47
N LEU A 149 9.13 -16.70 16.56
CA LEU A 149 8.62 -18.00 16.12
C LEU A 149 9.70 -18.81 15.39
N GLY A 150 10.53 -18.16 14.58
CA GLY A 150 11.65 -18.79 13.91
C GLY A 150 12.69 -19.35 14.88
N LEU A 151 13.01 -18.61 15.95
CA LEU A 151 13.93 -19.05 17.00
C LEU A 151 13.34 -20.17 17.87
N ALA A 152 12.01 -20.20 18.02
CA ALA A 152 11.31 -21.22 18.79
C ALA A 152 10.87 -22.43 17.94
N ALA A 153 11.20 -22.48 16.65
CA ALA A 153 10.67 -23.45 15.70
C ALA A 153 10.98 -24.92 16.07
N ASP A 154 12.15 -25.16 16.67
CA ASP A 154 12.58 -26.50 17.11
C ASP A 154 11.94 -26.95 18.43
N LEU A 155 11.34 -26.01 19.18
CA LEU A 155 10.76 -26.23 20.50
C LEU A 155 9.22 -26.32 20.46
N VAL A 156 8.60 -25.79 19.40
CA VAL A 156 7.14 -25.69 19.28
C VAL A 156 6.64 -26.66 18.21
N PRO A 157 5.83 -27.67 18.59
CA PRO A 157 5.18 -28.52 17.60
C PRO A 157 4.27 -27.67 16.70
N PHE A 158 4.23 -27.99 15.40
CA PHE A 158 3.47 -27.26 14.36
C PHE A 158 3.95 -25.83 14.06
N ALA A 159 5.21 -25.48 14.36
CA ALA A 159 5.79 -24.16 14.07
C ALA A 159 5.52 -23.66 12.64
N GLY A 160 5.53 -24.54 11.64
CA GLY A 160 5.20 -24.19 10.26
C GLY A 160 3.77 -23.66 10.07
N LEU A 161 2.77 -24.33 10.67
CA LEU A 161 1.37 -23.88 10.61
C LEU A 161 1.20 -22.55 11.37
N LEU A 162 1.86 -22.43 12.52
CA LEU A 162 1.81 -21.22 13.34
C LEU A 162 2.40 -20.01 12.61
N SER A 163 3.48 -20.21 11.84
CA SER A 163 4.06 -19.18 10.97
C SER A 163 3.08 -18.71 9.90
N TRP A 164 2.40 -19.62 9.20
CA TRP A 164 1.39 -19.26 8.20
C TRP A 164 0.22 -18.47 8.79
N VAL A 165 -0.29 -18.91 9.94
CA VAL A 165 -1.36 -18.20 10.65
C VAL A 165 -0.90 -16.81 11.09
N THR A 166 0.33 -16.70 11.61
CA THR A 166 0.91 -15.43 12.04
C THR A 166 1.08 -14.46 10.88
N LEU A 167 1.53 -14.94 9.72
CA LEU A 167 1.65 -14.13 8.52
C LEU A 167 0.29 -13.59 8.07
N LEU A 168 -0.73 -14.45 8.01
CA LEU A 168 -2.08 -14.02 7.65
C LEU A 168 -2.65 -13.02 8.65
N LEU A 169 -2.54 -13.27 9.95
CA LEU A 169 -3.01 -12.36 11.00
C LEU A 169 -2.27 -11.01 10.95
N GLY A 170 -0.95 -11.03 10.79
CA GLY A 170 -0.17 -9.82 10.66
C GLY A 170 -0.58 -9.02 9.43
N LEU A 171 -0.89 -9.70 8.33
CA LEU A 171 -1.31 -9.06 7.08
C LEU A 171 -2.71 -8.45 7.20
N VAL A 172 -3.64 -9.12 7.90
CA VAL A 172 -4.93 -8.51 8.29
C VAL A 172 -4.68 -7.23 9.10
N LEU A 173 -3.75 -7.27 10.05
CA LEU A 173 -3.37 -6.13 10.88
C LEU A 173 -2.81 -4.96 10.06
N VAL A 174 -2.08 -5.25 8.97
CA VAL A 174 -1.60 -4.24 8.02
C VAL A 174 -2.75 -3.63 7.20
N PHE A 175 -3.76 -4.40 6.84
CA PHE A 175 -4.91 -3.92 6.06
C PHE A 175 -5.97 -3.20 6.90
N VAL A 176 -6.09 -3.49 8.20
CA VAL A 176 -7.09 -2.88 9.09
C VAL A 176 -7.05 -1.34 9.05
N PRO A 177 -5.91 -0.65 9.19
CA PRO A 177 -5.85 0.81 9.12
C PRO A 177 -6.41 1.38 7.81
N ILE A 178 -6.15 0.71 6.68
CA ILE A 178 -6.65 1.12 5.36
C ILE A 178 -8.19 1.11 5.38
N TYR A 179 -8.79 0.00 5.82
CA TYR A 179 -10.25 -0.11 5.86
C TYR A 179 -10.92 0.66 6.99
N TYR A 180 -10.18 1.08 8.02
CA TYR A 180 -10.72 1.85 9.13
C TYR A 180 -10.70 3.36 8.86
N VAL A 181 -9.66 3.84 8.18
CA VAL A 181 -9.39 5.28 7.98
C VAL A 181 -9.96 5.79 6.66
N LEU A 182 -9.90 5.00 5.59
CA LEU A 182 -10.28 5.46 4.25
C LEU A 182 -11.79 5.56 3.95
N PRO A 183 -12.69 4.80 4.58
CA PRO A 183 -14.10 4.96 4.28
C PRO A 183 -14.58 6.39 4.59
N PRO A 184 -15.40 7.00 3.71
CA PRO A 184 -16.00 8.33 3.93
C PRO A 184 -17.05 8.36 5.04
N ILE A 185 -17.29 7.22 5.69
CA ILE A 185 -18.33 7.04 6.71
C ILE A 185 -17.73 6.44 7.99
N PRO A 186 -18.34 6.70 9.16
CA PRO A 186 -17.92 6.05 10.39
C PRO A 186 -18.14 4.53 10.29
N VAL A 187 -17.07 3.76 10.52
CA VAL A 187 -17.07 2.30 10.51
C VAL A 187 -16.62 1.72 11.85
N THR A 188 -17.09 0.53 12.17
CA THR A 188 -16.62 -0.26 13.32
C THR A 188 -15.60 -1.31 12.88
N LEU A 189 -14.85 -1.89 13.81
CA LEU A 189 -13.90 -2.96 13.48
C LEU A 189 -14.60 -4.18 12.87
N THR A 190 -15.80 -4.50 13.33
CA THR A 190 -16.58 -5.62 12.77
C THR A 190 -16.99 -5.39 11.33
N ASP A 191 -17.19 -4.13 10.93
CA ASP A 191 -17.61 -3.78 9.57
C ASP A 191 -16.48 -4.00 8.55
N ILE A 192 -15.23 -3.87 9.00
CA ILE A 192 -14.07 -3.80 8.11
C ILE A 192 -13.25 -5.09 8.04
N LEU A 193 -13.38 -5.95 9.06
CA LEU A 193 -12.62 -7.19 9.18
C LEU A 193 -12.83 -8.16 8.01
N PRO A 194 -14.04 -8.36 7.46
CA PRO A 194 -14.24 -9.25 6.30
C PRO A 194 -13.37 -8.86 5.10
N GLY A 195 -13.34 -7.57 4.76
CA GLY A 195 -12.52 -7.01 3.68
C GLY A 195 -11.02 -7.06 3.99
N ALA A 196 -10.61 -6.83 5.24
CA ALA A 196 -9.21 -6.97 5.66
C ALA A 196 -8.71 -8.42 5.53
N VAL A 197 -9.53 -9.40 5.92
CA VAL A 197 -9.24 -10.83 5.74
C VAL A 197 -9.20 -11.21 4.27
N PHE A 198 -10.16 -10.75 3.48
CA PHE A 198 -10.18 -10.97 2.04
C PHE A 198 -8.91 -10.45 1.36
N ALA A 199 -8.51 -9.20 1.67
CA ALA A 199 -7.29 -8.61 1.13
C ALA A 199 -6.04 -9.36 1.58
N ALA A 200 -5.95 -9.79 2.84
CA ALA A 200 -4.81 -10.57 3.33
C ALA A 200 -4.66 -11.92 2.62
N VAL A 201 -5.77 -12.66 2.44
CA VAL A 201 -5.76 -13.93 1.72
C VAL A 201 -5.42 -13.71 0.25
N GLY A 202 -6.09 -12.75 -0.40
CA GLY A 202 -5.85 -12.41 -1.79
C GLY A 202 -4.41 -11.96 -2.05
N TRP A 203 -3.84 -11.17 -1.13
CA TRP A 203 -2.46 -10.71 -1.21
C TRP A 203 -1.47 -11.87 -1.13
N THR A 204 -1.72 -12.82 -0.23
CA THR A 204 -0.93 -14.05 -0.14
C THR A 204 -0.96 -14.82 -1.46
N ILE A 205 -2.13 -14.96 -2.07
CA ILE A 205 -2.30 -15.61 -3.38
C ILE A 205 -1.55 -14.84 -4.48
N LEU A 206 -1.68 -13.51 -4.50
CA LEU A 206 -1.00 -12.63 -5.46
C LEU A 206 0.53 -12.75 -5.33
N GLN A 207 1.05 -12.82 -4.10
CA GLN A 207 2.47 -13.01 -3.83
C GLN A 207 2.98 -14.35 -4.37
N VAL A 208 2.23 -15.44 -4.15
CA VAL A 208 2.58 -16.77 -4.72
C VAL A 208 2.57 -16.71 -6.24
N GLY A 209 1.55 -16.09 -6.85
CA GLY A 209 1.48 -15.91 -8.30
C GLY A 209 2.67 -15.14 -8.85
N PHE A 210 3.08 -14.07 -8.16
CA PHE A 210 4.27 -13.28 -8.53
C PHE A 210 5.57 -14.08 -8.40
N GLN A 211 5.72 -14.87 -7.34
CA GLN A 211 6.89 -15.75 -7.16
C GLN A 211 7.00 -16.80 -8.27
N LEU A 212 5.88 -17.42 -8.66
CA LEU A 212 5.84 -18.36 -9.77
C LEU A 212 6.20 -17.68 -11.10
N TYR A 213 5.69 -16.48 -11.34
CA TYR A 213 6.08 -15.70 -12.53
C TYR A 213 7.59 -15.41 -12.52
N ALA A 214 8.10 -14.86 -11.41
CA ALA A 214 9.51 -14.46 -11.28
C ALA A 214 10.48 -15.63 -11.47
N ALA A 215 10.12 -16.83 -10.99
CA ALA A 215 10.90 -18.05 -11.19
C ALA A 215 11.05 -18.45 -12.67
N ASN A 216 10.09 -18.07 -13.51
CA ASN A 216 10.08 -18.37 -14.95
C ASN A 216 10.50 -17.18 -15.82
N ALA A 217 10.52 -15.95 -15.28
CA ALA A 217 10.74 -14.71 -16.02
C ALA A 217 12.10 -14.64 -16.75
N GLY A 218 13.14 -15.30 -16.21
CA GLY A 218 14.46 -15.38 -16.84
C GLY A 218 14.46 -16.02 -18.23
N GLN A 219 13.42 -16.82 -18.56
CA GLN A 219 13.25 -17.44 -19.88
C GLN A 219 12.64 -16.48 -20.92
N TYR A 220 12.12 -15.32 -20.50
CA TYR A 220 11.36 -14.38 -21.33
C TYR A 220 11.99 -12.98 -21.36
N GLN A 221 13.33 -12.91 -21.48
CA GLN A 221 14.15 -11.66 -21.50
C GLN A 221 13.79 -10.63 -22.60
N ALA A 222 12.74 -10.83 -23.37
CA ALA A 222 12.40 -10.05 -24.57
C ALA A 222 12.13 -8.55 -24.31
N TYR A 223 11.82 -8.13 -23.08
CA TYR A 223 11.36 -6.77 -22.78
C TYR A 223 12.26 -5.93 -21.86
N GLY A 224 13.37 -6.48 -21.35
CA GLY A 224 14.33 -5.75 -20.51
C GLY A 224 13.68 -4.96 -19.36
N ALA A 225 14.14 -3.73 -19.12
CA ALA A 225 13.61 -2.86 -18.06
C ALA A 225 12.12 -2.50 -18.22
N VAL A 226 11.62 -2.39 -19.46
CA VAL A 226 10.20 -2.09 -19.73
C VAL A 226 9.30 -3.21 -19.21
N GLY A 227 9.72 -4.46 -19.39
CA GLY A 227 8.99 -5.63 -18.87
C GLY A 227 8.86 -5.62 -17.35
N VAL A 228 9.93 -5.22 -16.63
CA VAL A 228 9.93 -5.10 -15.17
C VAL A 228 8.93 -4.05 -14.71
N VAL A 229 8.93 -2.87 -15.36
CA VAL A 229 7.99 -1.79 -15.04
C VAL A 229 6.54 -2.22 -15.28
N LEU A 230 6.25 -2.81 -16.44
CA LEU A 230 4.90 -3.27 -16.77
C LEU A 230 4.40 -4.35 -15.81
N LEU A 231 5.27 -5.31 -15.46
CA LEU A 231 4.95 -6.33 -14.47
C LEU A 231 4.65 -5.71 -13.11
N PHE A 232 5.47 -4.76 -12.67
CA PHE A 232 5.30 -4.11 -11.38
C PHE A 232 4.00 -3.29 -11.33
N VAL A 233 3.68 -2.52 -12.37
CA VAL A 233 2.39 -1.81 -12.48
C VAL A 233 1.22 -2.79 -12.51
N THR A 234 1.37 -3.93 -13.19
CA THR A 234 0.35 -4.99 -13.20
C THR A 234 0.15 -5.58 -11.80
N TRP A 235 1.23 -5.78 -11.05
CA TRP A 235 1.15 -6.24 -9.67
C TRP A 235 0.45 -5.21 -8.78
N LEU A 236 0.75 -3.92 -8.92
CA LEU A 236 0.06 -2.82 -8.23
C LEU A 236 -1.43 -2.76 -8.59
N TYR A 237 -1.78 -3.04 -9.84
CA TYR A 237 -3.17 -3.14 -10.30
C TYR A 237 -3.93 -4.25 -9.57
N PHE A 238 -3.36 -5.45 -9.49
CA PHE A 238 -3.99 -6.55 -8.76
C PHE A 238 -4.03 -6.30 -7.25
N ALA A 239 -3.01 -5.66 -6.68
CA ALA A 239 -3.03 -5.20 -5.29
C ALA A 239 -4.20 -4.23 -5.05
N GLY A 240 -4.36 -3.24 -5.92
CA GLY A 240 -5.49 -2.30 -5.87
C GLY A 240 -6.83 -3.02 -5.98
N MET A 241 -6.97 -3.96 -6.91
CA MET A 241 -8.17 -4.79 -7.07
C MET A 241 -8.53 -5.53 -5.77
N LEU A 242 -7.55 -6.16 -5.12
CA LEU A 242 -7.79 -6.89 -3.87
C LEU A 242 -8.28 -5.97 -2.75
N ILE A 243 -7.71 -4.76 -2.64
CA ILE A 243 -8.11 -3.77 -1.64
C ILE A 243 -9.53 -3.28 -1.94
N LEU A 244 -9.84 -2.94 -3.19
CA LEU A 244 -11.15 -2.42 -3.56
C LEU A 244 -12.25 -3.48 -3.48
N PHE A 245 -11.97 -4.74 -3.85
CA PHE A 245 -12.91 -5.83 -3.62
C PHE A 245 -13.17 -6.07 -2.13
N GLY A 246 -12.16 -5.95 -1.28
CA GLY A 246 -12.36 -6.02 0.17
C GLY A 246 -13.22 -4.87 0.69
N ALA A 247 -13.09 -3.67 0.11
CA ALA A 247 -13.96 -2.53 0.46
C ALA A 247 -15.40 -2.77 0.02
N VAL A 248 -15.62 -3.27 -1.20
CA VAL A 248 -16.96 -3.67 -1.68
C VAL A 248 -17.57 -4.75 -0.80
N LEU A 249 -16.77 -5.73 -0.37
CA LEU A 249 -17.23 -6.78 0.55
C LEU A 249 -17.70 -6.19 1.88
N ASN A 250 -16.98 -5.21 2.43
CA ASN A 250 -17.40 -4.50 3.64
C ASN A 250 -18.70 -3.72 3.43
N VAL A 251 -18.86 -3.03 2.30
CA VAL A 251 -20.09 -2.32 1.95
C VAL A 251 -21.27 -3.30 1.87
N VAL A 252 -21.15 -4.40 1.11
CA VAL A 252 -22.24 -5.36 0.93
C VAL A 252 -22.65 -6.02 2.25
N LEU A 253 -21.70 -6.34 3.13
CA LEU A 253 -22.00 -7.04 4.38
C LEU A 253 -22.50 -6.12 5.50
N SER A 254 -21.95 -4.91 5.58
CA SER A 254 -22.14 -4.02 6.73
C SER A 254 -23.06 -2.83 6.41
N ARG A 255 -23.23 -2.51 5.13
CA ARG A 255 -24.00 -1.36 4.61
C ARG A 255 -24.78 -1.74 3.33
N PRO A 256 -25.69 -2.74 3.38
CA PRO A 256 -26.41 -3.21 2.20
C PRO A 256 -27.21 -2.10 1.49
N GLU A 257 -27.66 -1.08 2.23
CA GLU A 257 -28.36 0.10 1.72
C GLU A 257 -27.54 0.90 0.68
N LEU A 258 -26.21 0.90 0.79
CA LEU A 258 -25.30 1.54 -0.16
C LEU A 258 -25.02 0.66 -1.39
N ALA A 259 -25.17 -0.66 -1.25
CA ALA A 259 -25.01 -1.62 -2.34
C ALA A 259 -26.26 -1.74 -3.22
N GLU A 260 -27.45 -1.43 -2.68
CA GLU A 260 -28.74 -1.54 -3.38
C GLU A 260 -29.13 -0.28 -4.16
N GLN A 261 -28.47 0.86 -3.91
CA GLN A 261 -28.70 2.10 -4.65
C GLN A 261 -27.93 2.07 -5.98
N PRO A 262 -28.62 2.06 -7.14
CA PRO A 262 -27.93 2.24 -8.41
C PRO A 262 -27.38 3.67 -8.49
N ALA A 263 -26.11 3.78 -8.87
CA ALA A 263 -25.43 5.04 -9.18
C ALA A 263 -26.08 5.80 -10.35
#